data_AF-A0A662JDK1-F1
#
_entry.id   AF-A0A662JDK1-F1
#
_cell.length_a   1.000
_cell.length_b   1.000
_cell.length_c   1.000
_cell.angle_alpha   90.00
_cell.angle_beta   90.00
_cell.angle_gamma   90.00
#
_symmetry.space_group_name_H-M   'P 1'
#
loop_
_entity.id
_entity.type
_entity.pdbx_description
1 polymer ?
#
loop_
_entity_poly.entity_id
_entity_poly.type
_entity_poly.pdbx_seq_one_letter_code
_entity_poly.pdbx_strand_id
1 'polypeptide(L)' 'MGDAEEARASKDVWLRSISVRLPDNYLAALDLLVERGLFRDRSEAIRRALKDLLRSVKASLS' A
#
# COMPACT_ATOMS: atom_id res chain seq x y z
N MET A 1 -5.46 -39.46 10.11
CA MET A 1 -6.01 -39.44 8.73
C MET A 1 -6.92 -38.24 8.68
N GLY A 2 -6.42 -37.10 8.18
CA GLY A 2 -7.26 -35.94 7.84
C GLY A 2 -7.04 -34.61 8.55
N ASP A 3 -5.98 -34.38 9.34
CA ASP A 3 -5.63 -33.04 9.89
C ASP A 3 -5.07 -32.06 8.83
N ALA A 4 -5.65 -32.04 7.62
CA ALA A 4 -5.05 -31.38 6.46
C ALA A 4 -5.91 -30.31 5.76
N GLU A 5 -7.10 -29.97 6.27
CA GLU A 5 -8.01 -29.09 5.50
C GLU A 5 -8.61 -27.91 6.28
N GLU A 6 -7.95 -27.39 7.33
CA GLU A 6 -8.53 -26.29 8.12
C GLU A 6 -7.73 -24.98 8.18
N ALA A 7 -6.73 -24.81 7.31
CA ALA A 7 -5.97 -23.56 7.24
C ALA A 7 -6.07 -22.86 5.87
N ARG A 8 -7.25 -22.86 5.23
CA ARG A 8 -7.59 -21.77 4.30
C ARG A 8 -8.03 -20.57 5.13
N ALA A 9 -7.07 -19.97 5.84
CA ALA A 9 -7.27 -18.67 6.44
C ALA A 9 -7.64 -17.69 5.32
N SER A 10 -8.92 -17.34 5.24
CA SER A 10 -9.35 -16.11 4.58
C SER A 10 -8.55 -14.98 5.20
N LYS A 11 -7.49 -14.57 4.51
CA LYS A 11 -6.84 -13.29 4.80
C LYS A 11 -7.76 -12.23 4.21
N ASP A 12 -8.86 -11.96 4.90
CA ASP A 12 -9.63 -10.75 4.67
C ASP A 12 -8.67 -9.57 4.83
N VAL A 13 -8.23 -9.01 3.70
CA VAL A 13 -7.37 -7.82 3.71
C VAL A 13 -8.29 -6.64 3.96
N TRP A 14 -8.56 -6.38 5.24
CA TRP A 14 -9.31 -5.19 5.64
C TRP A 14 -8.48 -3.93 5.39
N LEU A 15 -8.95 -3.11 4.47
CA LEU A 15 -8.42 -1.76 4.28
C LEU A 15 -8.78 -0.90 5.48
N ARG A 16 -7.77 -0.27 6.08
CA ARG A 16 -7.93 0.66 7.19
C ARG A 16 -7.67 2.08 6.69
N SER A 17 -8.50 3.03 7.10
CA SER A 17 -8.24 4.45 6.89
C SER A 17 -7.30 4.96 7.98
N ILE A 18 -6.34 5.78 7.58
CA ILE A 18 -5.40 6.46 8.47
C ILE A 18 -5.35 7.94 8.10
N SER A 19 -5.04 8.81 9.07
CA SER A 19 -4.75 10.21 8.84
C SER A 19 -3.27 10.48 9.09
N VAL A 20 -2.62 11.20 8.17
CA VAL A 20 -1.20 11.56 8.26
C VAL A 20 -1.05 13.06 8.04
N ARG A 21 0.01 13.65 8.60
CA ARG A 21 0.42 15.03 8.30
C ARG A 21 1.61 14.98 7.36
N LEU A 22 1.50 15.68 6.23
CA LEU A 22 2.55 15.77 5.21
C LEU A 22 2.76 17.24 4.85
N PRO A 23 3.97 17.63 4.43
CA PRO A 23 4.22 18.93 3.82
C PRO A 23 3.31 19.19 2.62
N ASP A 24 2.87 20.45 2.45
CA ASP A 24 1.93 20.82 1.37
C ASP A 24 2.47 20.53 -0.03
N ASN A 25 3.77 20.71 -0.25
CA ASN A 25 4.42 20.41 -1.52
C ASN A 25 4.33 18.92 -1.88
N TYR A 26 4.25 18.02 -0.90
CA TYR A 26 4.09 16.57 -1.16
C TYR A 26 2.65 16.24 -1.56
N LEU A 27 1.68 16.92 -0.94
CA LEU A 27 0.27 16.80 -1.31
C LEU A 27 0.05 17.30 -2.75
N ALA A 28 0.61 18.47 -3.08
CA ALA A 28 0.55 19.03 -4.43
C ALA A 28 1.20 18.10 -5.46
N ALA A 29 2.36 17.51 -5.14
CA ALA A 29 3.00 16.53 -6.02
C ALA A 29 2.14 15.28 -6.22
N LEU A 30 1.52 14.75 -5.16
CA LEU A 30 0.59 13.61 -5.26
C LEU A 30 -0.62 13.92 -6.13
N ASP A 31 -1.19 15.12 -6.01
CA ASP A 31 -2.31 15.57 -6.82
C ASP A 31 -1.96 15.62 -8.31
N LEU A 32 -0.81 16.21 -8.65
CA LEU A 32 -0.34 16.24 -10.04
C LEU A 32 -0.19 14.85 -10.65
N LEU A 33 0.21 13.85 -9.86
CA LEU A 33 0.33 12.47 -10.34
C LEU A 33 -1.04 11.85 -10.64
N VAL A 34 -2.05 12.15 -9.83
CA VAL A 34 -3.43 11.70 -10.05
C VAL A 34 -4.07 12.44 -11.23
N GLU A 35 -3.90 13.76 -11.32
CA GLU A 35 -4.41 14.59 -12.42
C GLU A 35 -3.85 14.17 -13.78
N ARG A 36 -2.58 13.73 -13.82
CA ARG A 36 -1.94 13.17 -15.01
C ARG A 36 -2.39 11.75 -15.37
N GLY A 37 -3.26 11.14 -14.56
CA GLY A 37 -3.77 9.79 -14.76
C GLY A 37 -2.75 8.69 -14.47
N LEU A 38 -1.63 9.00 -13.80
CA LEU A 38 -0.61 7.99 -13.44
C LEU A 38 -1.08 7.07 -12.31
N PHE A 39 -1.96 7.59 -11.46
CA PHE A 39 -2.59 6.87 -10.36
C PHE A 39 -4.06 7.22 -10.31
N ARG A 40 -4.89 6.28 -9.84
CA ARG A 40 -6.35 6.49 -9.75
C ARG A 40 -6.72 7.52 -8.69
N ASP A 41 -6.03 7.46 -7.54
CA ASP A 41 -6.27 8.28 -6.37
C ASP A 41 -5.01 8.36 -5.49
N ARG A 42 -4.98 9.28 -4.53
CA ARG A 42 -3.85 9.43 -3.60
C ARG A 42 -3.57 8.15 -2.79
N SER A 43 -4.62 7.39 -2.44
CA SER A 43 -4.47 6.16 -1.66
C SER A 43 -3.77 5.07 -2.46
N GLU A 44 -4.04 4.99 -3.77
CA GLU A 44 -3.41 4.05 -4.68
C GLU A 44 -1.93 4.40 -4.90
N ALA A 45 -1.62 5.68 -5.12
CA ALA A 45 -0.23 6.16 -5.18
C ALA A 45 0.57 5.81 -3.92
N ILE A 46 0.02 6.11 -2.73
CA ILE A 46 0.67 5.80 -1.45
C ILE A 46 0.82 4.29 -1.25
N ARG A 47 -0.19 3.48 -1.57
CA ARG A 47 -0.10 2.01 -1.46
C ARG A 47 1.01 1.43 -2.35
N ARG A 48 1.17 1.94 -3.58
CA ARG A 48 2.25 1.48 -4.48
C ARG A 48 3.62 1.86 -3.93
N ALA A 49 3.80 3.11 -3.52
CA ALA A 49 5.05 3.57 -2.91
C ALA A 49 5.41 2.73 -1.66
N LEU A 50 4.44 2.47 -0.78
CA LEU A 50 4.65 1.65 0.42
C LEU A 50 5.02 0.20 0.07
N LYS A 51 4.35 -0.40 -0.94
CA LYS A 51 4.67 -1.75 -1.41
C LYS A 51 6.10 -1.85 -1.94
N ASP A 52 6.53 -0.86 -2.73
CA ASP A 52 7.87 -0.82 -3.30
C ASP A 52 8.94 -0.62 -2.21
N LEU A 53 8.66 0.26 -1.23
CA LEU A 53 9.49 0.43 -0.05
C LEU A 53 9.65 -0.89 0.73
N LEU A 54 8.55 -1.58 1.05
CA LEU A 54 8.59 -2.84 1.80
C LEU A 54 9.36 -3.94 1.06
N ARG A 55 9.26 -4.00 -0.27
CA ARG A 55 10.05 -4.91 -1.09
C ARG A 55 11.54 -4.60 -1.02
N SER A 56 11.91 -3.31 -1.09
CA SER A 56 13.31 -2.88 -1.00
C SER A 56 13.94 -3.24 0.35
N VAL A 57 13.21 -3.02 1.45
CA VAL A 57 13.70 -3.30 2.80
C VAL A 57 13.82 -4.81 3.06
N LYS A 58 12.87 -5.61 2.56
CA LYS A 58 12.92 -7.06 2.72
C LYS A 58 14.15 -7.69 2.06
N ALA A 59 14.60 -7.15 0.92
CA ALA A 59 15.81 -7.61 0.25
C ALA A 59 17.07 -7.36 1.10
N SER A 60 17.07 -6.30 1.93
CA SER A 60 18.19 -5.95 2.82
C SER A 60 18.16 -6.65 4.18
N LEU A 61 17.04 -7.32 4.53
CA LEU A 61 16.84 -8.03 5.80
C LEU A 61 16.91 -9.56 5.65
N SER A 62 17.30 -10.06 4.47
CA SER A 62 17.40 -11.48 4.16
C SER A 62 18.84 -11.94 3.99
#